data_AF-I3CNK1-F1
#
_entry.id   AF-I3CNK1-F1
#
_cell.length_a   1.000
_cell.length_b   1.000
_cell.length_c   1.000
_cell.angle_alpha   90.00
_cell.angle_beta   90.00
_cell.angle_gamma   90.00
#
_symmetry.space_group_name_H-M   'P 1'
#
loop_
_entity.id
_entity.type
_entity.pdbx_description
1 polymer ?
#
loop_
_entity_poly.entity_id
_entity_poly.type
_entity_poly.pdbx_seq_one_letter_code
_entity_poly.pdbx_strand_id
1 'polypeptide(L)'
;MIEHIVIDGGSTDGTLQIIEKFGPHLAKIISEPDQGIYDAMNKGLAHASGDIICFLNADDHYAWPGALAEVAQQMQEHHLEALLGDVAFFHADNPERIVRRYRSDRFHPARLAWGWQPAHPALFLRRSVIERVGRFKTSYRIAGDFEFILRAFHDTDLRYRHFSTIFVRMQTGGASTGGIKSKIRLNREVLRACRENGLRTNMLKILSKYPLKLLELVIR
;
A
#
# COMPACT_ATOMS: atom_id res chain seq x y z
N MET A 1 -4.23 -8.77 19.47
CA MET A 1 -3.91 -7.38 19.88
C MET A 1 -3.49 -6.63 18.63
N ILE A 2 -3.85 -5.36 18.49
CA ILE A 2 -3.45 -4.53 17.35
C ILE A 2 -2.46 -3.49 17.86
N GLU A 3 -1.34 -3.34 17.16
CA GLU A 3 -0.29 -2.36 17.43
C GLU A 3 -0.44 -1.19 16.45
N HIS A 4 -0.59 0.04 16.97
CA HIS A 4 -0.65 1.25 16.15
C HIS A 4 0.63 2.07 16.33
N ILE A 5 1.38 2.25 15.24
CA ILE A 5 2.58 3.08 15.18
C ILE A 5 2.30 4.24 14.23
N VAL A 6 2.41 5.46 14.76
CA VAL A 6 2.17 6.68 13.99
C VAL A 6 3.48 7.41 13.76
N ILE A 7 3.77 7.71 12.49
CA ILE A 7 4.94 8.47 12.08
C ILE A 7 4.43 9.79 11.49
N ASP A 8 4.70 10.88 12.21
CA ASP A 8 4.46 12.24 11.74
C ASP A 8 5.75 12.81 11.15
N GLY A 9 5.67 13.35 9.93
CA GLY A 9 6.80 13.90 9.17
C GLY A 9 7.27 15.28 9.64
N GLY A 10 6.95 15.68 10.87
CA GLY A 10 7.21 17.02 11.40
C GLY A 10 6.13 18.03 11.01
N SER A 11 4.87 17.66 11.14
CA SER A 11 3.72 18.51 10.83
C SER A 11 3.70 19.78 11.69
N THR A 12 3.32 20.90 11.08
CA THR A 12 3.25 22.22 11.74
C THR A 12 1.82 22.75 11.91
N ASP A 13 0.82 21.96 11.55
CA ASP A 13 -0.59 22.36 11.42
C ASP A 13 -1.48 21.91 12.59
N GLY A 14 -0.87 21.44 13.69
CA GLY A 14 -1.61 20.91 14.84
C GLY A 14 -1.76 19.39 14.87
N THR A 15 -1.27 18.68 13.84
CA THR A 15 -1.40 17.22 13.72
C THR A 15 -0.83 16.47 14.93
N LEU A 16 0.35 16.85 15.42
CA LEU A 16 0.95 16.19 16.58
C LEU A 16 0.07 16.29 17.84
N GLN A 17 -0.50 17.46 18.12
CA GLN A 17 -1.38 17.68 19.26
C GLN A 17 -2.68 16.87 19.17
N ILE A 18 -3.12 16.52 17.96
CA ILE A 18 -4.25 15.61 17.76
C ILE A 18 -3.82 14.18 18.07
N ILE A 19 -2.68 13.73 17.52
CA ILE A 19 -2.14 12.37 17.72
C ILE A 19 -1.89 12.08 19.20
N GLU A 20 -1.31 13.03 19.94
CA GLU A 20 -0.99 12.87 21.36
C GLU A 20 -2.23 12.56 22.22
N LYS A 21 -3.42 13.02 21.83
CA LYS A 21 -4.68 12.69 22.52
C LYS A 21 -5.04 11.20 22.44
N PHE A 22 -4.50 10.48 21.45
CA PHE A 22 -4.67 9.04 21.28
C PHE A 22 -3.55 8.23 21.92
N GLY A 23 -2.60 8.86 22.62
CA GLY A 23 -1.42 8.22 23.20
C GLY A 23 -1.66 6.86 23.89
N PRO A 24 -2.71 6.69 24.73
CA PRO A 24 -3.00 5.39 25.36
C PRO A 24 -3.35 4.25 24.39
N HIS A 25 -3.76 4.56 23.17
CA HIS A 25 -4.12 3.61 22.11
C HIS A 25 -3.00 3.39 21.09
N LEU A 26 -1.90 4.15 21.19
CA LEU A 26 -0.78 4.10 20.26
C LEU A 26 0.41 3.42 20.93
N ALA A 27 0.97 2.42 20.25
CA ALA A 27 2.19 1.75 20.71
C ALA A 27 3.41 2.66 20.57
N LYS A 28 3.43 3.52 19.55
CA LYS A 28 4.53 4.45 19.30
C LYS A 28 4.06 5.65 18.49
N ILE A 29 4.59 6.83 18.84
CA ILE A 29 4.53 8.05 18.03
C ILE A 29 5.97 8.48 17.77
N ILE A 30 6.29 8.81 16.52
CA ILE A 30 7.55 9.44 16.12
C ILE A 30 7.18 10.66 15.31
N SER A 31 7.65 11.82 15.73
CA SER A 31 7.37 13.10 15.08
C SER A 31 8.67 13.83 14.80
N GLU A 32 9.15 13.74 13.57
CA GLU A 32 10.39 14.37 13.12
C GLU A 32 10.40 14.51 11.60
N PRO A 33 11.18 15.46 11.03
CA PRO A 33 11.29 15.58 9.58
C PRO A 33 11.66 14.26 8.89
N ASP A 34 11.01 13.98 7.77
CA ASP A 34 11.30 12.82 6.93
C ASP A 34 11.71 13.22 5.52
N GLN A 35 12.27 12.26 4.78
CA GLN A 35 12.68 12.44 3.37
C GLN A 35 11.59 12.02 2.38
N GLY A 36 10.36 11.84 2.86
CA GLY A 36 9.18 11.39 2.13
C GLY A 36 8.56 10.14 2.74
N ILE A 37 7.43 9.73 2.15
CA ILE A 37 6.55 8.65 2.64
C ILE A 37 7.30 7.35 2.97
N TYR A 38 8.26 6.94 2.14
CA TYR A 38 9.00 5.69 2.38
C TYR A 38 10.01 5.78 3.52
N ASP A 39 10.50 6.97 3.84
CA ASP A 39 11.31 7.18 5.04
C ASP A 39 10.43 7.04 6.29
N ALA A 40 9.24 7.66 6.29
CA ALA A 40 8.25 7.49 7.34
C ALA A 40 7.84 6.02 7.52
N MET A 41 7.50 5.31 6.44
CA MET A 41 7.18 3.87 6.48
C MET A 41 8.34 3.05 7.06
N ASN A 42 9.59 3.37 6.73
CA ASN A 42 10.76 2.70 7.28
C ASN A 42 10.99 2.98 8.77
N LYS A 43 10.71 4.19 9.24
CA LYS A 43 10.73 4.52 10.67
C LYS A 43 9.69 3.70 11.42
N GLY A 44 8.47 3.61 10.89
CA GLY A 44 7.40 2.76 11.44
C GLY A 44 7.79 1.29 11.49
N LEU A 45 8.34 0.77 10.39
CA LEU A 45 8.77 -0.62 10.29
C LEU A 45 9.86 -0.98 11.31
N ALA A 46 10.77 -0.05 11.63
CA ALA A 46 11.83 -0.28 12.62
C ALA A 46 11.30 -0.50 14.05
N HIS A 47 10.04 -0.14 14.32
CA HIS A 47 9.39 -0.30 15.62
C HIS A 47 8.26 -1.34 15.63
N ALA A 48 7.90 -1.92 14.48
CA ALA A 48 6.76 -2.83 14.37
C ALA A 48 7.03 -4.22 14.98
N SER A 49 6.21 -4.61 15.97
CA SER A 49 6.28 -5.85 16.74
C SER A 49 5.11 -6.83 16.51
N GLY A 50 4.10 -6.46 15.71
CA GLY A 50 3.01 -7.36 15.26
C GLY A 50 3.38 -8.43 14.19
N ASP A 51 2.74 -9.61 14.24
CA ASP A 51 3.01 -10.73 13.30
C ASP A 51 2.55 -10.49 11.86
N ILE A 52 1.63 -9.55 11.68
CA ILE A 52 1.11 -9.08 10.40
C ILE A 52 1.35 -7.57 10.38
N ILE A 53 1.94 -7.07 9.30
CA ILE A 53 2.27 -5.67 9.11
C ILE A 53 1.54 -5.17 7.85
N CYS A 54 0.98 -3.98 7.96
CA CYS A 54 0.35 -3.24 6.87
C CYS A 54 0.63 -1.75 7.03
N PHE A 55 0.50 -1.00 5.94
CA PHE A 55 0.73 0.43 5.91
C PHE A 55 -0.56 1.15 5.53
N LEU A 56 -0.96 2.13 6.32
CA LEU A 56 -2.13 2.96 6.09
C LEU A 56 -1.67 4.43 6.08
N ASN A 57 -2.05 5.20 5.07
CA ASN A 57 -1.73 6.62 5.04
C ASN A 57 -2.68 7.41 5.95
N ALA A 58 -2.29 8.63 6.34
CA ALA A 58 -3.03 9.44 7.30
C ALA A 58 -4.41 9.91 6.80
N ASP A 59 -4.64 9.94 5.49
CA ASP A 59 -5.90 10.29 4.85
C ASP A 59 -6.80 9.07 4.55
N ASP A 60 -6.34 7.87 4.89
CA ASP A 60 -7.06 6.61 4.65
C ASP A 60 -7.60 6.03 5.97
N HIS A 61 -8.62 5.19 5.89
CA HIS A 61 -9.17 4.49 7.06
C HIS A 61 -9.65 3.08 6.73
N TYR A 62 -9.64 2.20 7.74
CA TYR A 62 -10.26 0.88 7.60
C TYR A 62 -11.78 1.00 7.45
N ALA A 63 -12.37 0.15 6.62
CA ALA A 63 -13.78 0.25 6.25
C ALA A 63 -14.75 -0.08 7.39
N TRP A 64 -14.31 -0.80 8.43
CA TRP A 64 -15.07 -1.03 9.67
C TRP A 64 -14.13 -1.35 10.85
N PRO A 65 -14.58 -1.23 12.11
CA PRO A 65 -13.73 -1.46 13.30
C PRO A 65 -13.11 -2.86 13.41
N GLY A 66 -13.76 -3.88 12.84
CA GLY A 66 -13.31 -5.27 12.88
C GLY A 66 -12.37 -5.68 11.74
N ALA A 67 -11.99 -4.75 10.85
CA ALA A 67 -11.28 -5.07 9.61
C ALA A 67 -9.96 -5.82 9.84
N LEU A 68 -9.14 -5.34 10.77
CA LEU A 68 -7.86 -5.97 11.10
C LEU A 68 -8.02 -7.31 11.82
N ALA A 69 -9.09 -7.48 12.60
CA ALA A 69 -9.39 -8.76 13.25
C ALA A 69 -9.77 -9.82 12.20
N GLU A 70 -10.58 -9.44 11.21
CA GLU A 70 -10.92 -10.31 10.08
C GLU A 70 -9.68 -10.67 9.25
N VAL A 71 -8.80 -9.70 8.95
CA VAL A 71 -7.52 -9.98 8.26
C VAL A 71 -6.69 -11.00 9.04
N ALA A 72 -6.52 -10.81 10.34
CA ALA A 72 -5.74 -11.71 11.18
C ALA A 72 -6.33 -13.13 11.19
N GLN A 73 -7.66 -13.24 11.32
CA GLN A 73 -8.37 -14.51 11.25
C GLN A 73 -8.14 -15.20 9.90
N GLN A 74 -8.38 -14.50 8.78
CA GLN A 74 -8.24 -15.05 7.43
C GLN A 74 -6.79 -15.49 7.14
N MET A 75 -5.80 -14.71 7.55
CA MET A 75 -4.38 -15.07 7.37
C MET A 75 -3.96 -16.24 8.25
N GLN A 76 -4.58 -16.44 9.41
CA GLN A 76 -4.32 -17.58 10.28
C GLN A 76 -5.01 -18.85 9.75
N GLU A 77 -6.31 -18.78 9.46
CA GLU A 77 -7.13 -19.91 9.01
C GLU A 77 -6.61 -20.52 7.70
N HIS A 78 -6.15 -19.67 6.78
CA HIS A 78 -5.64 -20.12 5.48
C HIS A 78 -4.10 -20.20 5.42
N HIS A 79 -3.41 -20.03 6.55
CA HIS A 79 -1.94 -20.07 6.64
C HIS A 79 -1.24 -19.15 5.61
N LEU A 80 -1.79 -17.95 5.42
CA LEU A 80 -1.32 -16.99 4.41
C LEU A 80 -0.10 -16.21 4.91
N GLU A 81 0.77 -15.91 3.95
CA GLU A 81 1.91 -15.00 4.06
C GLU A 81 1.55 -13.60 3.58
N ALA A 82 0.58 -13.48 2.67
CA ALA A 82 0.03 -12.22 2.21
C ALA A 82 -1.50 -12.28 1.99
N LEU A 83 -2.19 -11.23 2.37
CA LEU A 83 -3.62 -11.04 2.10
C LEU A 83 -3.81 -9.78 1.25
N LEU A 84 -4.60 -9.92 0.18
CA LEU A 84 -4.92 -8.85 -0.76
C LEU A 84 -6.40 -8.47 -0.58
N GLY A 85 -6.65 -7.26 -0.13
CA GLY A 85 -7.98 -6.68 -0.07
C GLY A 85 -8.32 -5.80 -1.28
N ASP A 86 -9.58 -5.40 -1.33
CA ASP A 86 -10.02 -4.31 -2.19
C ASP A 86 -10.00 -2.97 -1.45
N VAL A 87 -9.94 -1.89 -2.23
CA VAL A 87 -9.97 -0.50 -1.73
C VAL A 87 -11.12 0.26 -2.37
N ALA A 88 -11.88 1.00 -1.56
CA ALA A 88 -12.85 1.97 -2.02
C ALA A 88 -12.26 3.38 -1.95
N PHE A 89 -12.52 4.19 -2.97
CA PHE A 89 -12.10 5.59 -3.01
C PHE A 89 -13.28 6.48 -2.62
N PHE A 90 -13.00 7.53 -1.87
CA PHE A 90 -13.97 8.58 -1.50
C PHE A 90 -13.35 9.97 -1.69
N HIS A 91 -14.19 11.00 -1.82
CA HIS A 91 -13.73 12.40 -1.82
C HIS A 91 -13.85 12.99 -0.42
N ALA A 92 -12.90 13.85 -0.03
CA ALA A 92 -12.85 14.43 1.32
C ALA A 92 -14.14 15.21 1.71
N ASP A 93 -14.79 15.84 0.74
CA ASP A 93 -16.06 16.58 0.90
C ASP A 93 -17.28 15.66 1.03
N ASN A 94 -17.16 14.38 0.65
CA ASN A 94 -18.24 13.39 0.76
C ASN A 94 -17.69 12.00 1.12
N PRO A 95 -17.26 11.79 2.37
CA PRO A 95 -16.56 10.57 2.80
C PRO A 95 -17.42 9.31 2.75
N GLU A 96 -18.75 9.43 2.79
CA GLU A 96 -19.65 8.29 2.70
C GLU A 96 -19.88 7.80 1.27
N ARG A 97 -19.58 8.63 0.27
CA ARG A 97 -19.81 8.27 -1.13
C ARG A 97 -18.59 7.59 -1.74
N ILE A 98 -18.74 6.31 -2.06
CA ILE A 98 -17.73 5.57 -2.83
C ILE A 98 -17.77 6.02 -4.30
N VAL A 99 -16.63 6.47 -4.81
CA VAL A 99 -16.50 6.93 -6.21
C VAL A 99 -15.79 5.92 -7.10
N ARG A 100 -14.97 5.05 -6.53
CA ARG A 100 -14.27 3.99 -7.28
C ARG A 100 -13.91 2.83 -6.37
N ARG A 101 -13.95 1.62 -6.91
CA ARG A 101 -13.37 0.42 -6.27
C ARG A 101 -12.15 -0.04 -7.04
N TYR A 102 -11.03 -0.21 -6.35
CA TYR A 102 -9.84 -0.90 -6.84
C TYR A 102 -9.94 -2.36 -6.42
N ARG A 103 -9.98 -3.27 -7.39
CA ARG A 103 -10.02 -4.71 -7.16
C ARG A 103 -8.64 -5.31 -7.31
N SER A 104 -8.22 -6.13 -6.33
CA SER A 104 -6.97 -6.88 -6.39
C SER A 104 -7.17 -8.33 -6.87
N ASP A 105 -8.39 -8.69 -7.29
CA ASP A 105 -8.84 -10.02 -7.75
C ASP A 105 -8.02 -10.59 -8.90
N ARG A 106 -7.54 -9.72 -9.79
CA ARG A 106 -6.75 -10.12 -10.96
C ARG A 106 -5.25 -10.09 -10.72
N PHE A 107 -4.78 -9.85 -9.49
CA PHE A 107 -3.36 -9.81 -9.22
C PHE A 107 -2.71 -11.20 -9.33
N HIS A 108 -1.61 -11.24 -10.05
CA HIS A 108 -0.70 -12.38 -10.14
C HIS A 108 0.71 -11.81 -10.30
N PRO A 109 1.77 -12.38 -9.67
CA PRO A 109 3.13 -11.83 -9.74
C PRO A 109 3.62 -11.51 -11.16
N ALA A 110 3.29 -12.35 -12.14
CA ALA A 110 3.61 -12.12 -13.55
C ALA A 110 3.07 -10.78 -14.11
N ARG A 111 2.02 -10.20 -13.51
CA ARG A 111 1.46 -8.89 -13.90
C ARG A 111 2.30 -7.70 -13.43
N LEU A 112 3.24 -7.90 -12.50
CA LEU A 112 4.22 -6.87 -12.14
C LEU A 112 5.03 -6.44 -13.36
N ALA A 113 5.35 -7.36 -14.28
CA ALA A 113 6.04 -7.04 -15.53
C ALA A 113 5.21 -6.13 -16.47
N TRP A 114 3.93 -5.92 -16.17
CA TRP A 114 3.01 -5.04 -16.89
C TRP A 114 2.68 -3.78 -16.08
N GLY A 115 3.39 -3.56 -14.97
CA GLY A 115 3.18 -2.42 -14.07
C GLY A 115 1.88 -2.47 -13.28
N TRP A 116 1.32 -3.66 -13.07
CA TRP A 116 0.17 -3.91 -12.20
C TRP A 116 0.63 -4.40 -10.83
N GLN A 117 -0.02 -3.91 -9.79
CA GLN A 117 0.20 -4.30 -8.40
C GLN A 117 -1.15 -4.42 -7.68
N PRO A 118 -1.25 -5.14 -6.55
CA PRO A 118 -2.42 -5.05 -5.70
C PRO A 118 -2.48 -3.68 -5.03
N ALA A 119 -3.60 -3.35 -4.41
CA ALA A 119 -3.71 -2.10 -3.66
C ALA A 119 -2.83 -2.15 -2.40
N HIS A 120 -1.73 -1.38 -2.38
CA HIS A 120 -0.80 -1.33 -1.24
C HIS A 120 -1.48 -1.03 0.12
N PRO A 121 -2.45 -0.11 0.24
CA PRO A 121 -3.13 0.13 1.52
C PRO A 121 -3.91 -1.07 2.07
N ALA A 122 -4.34 -1.98 1.19
CA ALA A 122 -5.05 -3.21 1.56
C ALA A 122 -4.19 -4.46 1.29
N LEU A 123 -2.86 -4.32 1.34
CA LEU A 123 -1.91 -5.43 1.33
C LEU A 123 -1.44 -5.67 2.76
N PHE A 124 -1.70 -6.87 3.27
CA PHE A 124 -1.30 -7.29 4.61
C PHE A 124 -0.27 -8.41 4.48
N LEU A 125 0.87 -8.27 5.14
CA LEU A 125 2.00 -9.18 5.00
C LEU A 125 2.40 -9.75 6.35
N ARG A 126 2.76 -11.04 6.39
CA ARG A 126 3.46 -11.58 7.56
C ARG A 126 4.77 -10.82 7.79
N ARG A 127 5.15 -10.62 9.05
CA ARG A 127 6.44 -10.03 9.43
C ARG A 127 7.60 -10.70 8.67
N SER A 128 7.61 -12.02 8.61
CA SER A 128 8.69 -12.79 7.95
C SER A 128 8.87 -12.43 6.48
N VAL A 129 7.79 -12.06 5.78
CA VAL A 129 7.87 -11.56 4.40
C VAL A 129 8.57 -10.20 4.37
N ILE A 130 8.22 -9.30 5.29
CA ILE A 130 8.84 -7.98 5.35
C ILE A 130 10.31 -8.06 5.77
N GLU A 131 10.67 -8.92 6.73
CA GLU A 131 12.06 -9.14 7.14
C GLU A 131 12.92 -9.65 5.98
N ARG A 132 12.38 -10.58 5.18
CA ARG A 132 13.03 -11.06 3.95
C ARG A 132 13.18 -9.96 2.92
N VAL A 133 12.13 -9.17 2.69
CA VAL A 133 12.13 -8.10 1.69
C VAL A 133 13.09 -6.99 2.12
N GLY A 134 13.07 -6.60 3.38
CA GLY A 134 13.80 -5.47 3.94
C GLY A 134 13.07 -4.14 3.77
N ARG A 135 13.79 -3.04 3.98
CA ARG A 135 13.24 -1.67 3.99
C ARG A 135 12.72 -1.22 2.62
N PHE A 136 11.85 -0.21 2.60
CA PHE A 136 11.52 0.53 1.39
C PHE A 136 12.74 1.32 0.90
N LYS A 137 12.92 1.41 -0.42
CA LYS A 137 13.94 2.27 -1.01
C LYS A 137 13.46 3.72 -1.02
N THR A 138 14.06 4.57 -0.18
CA THR A 138 13.72 6.01 -0.06
C THR A 138 14.06 6.83 -1.31
N SER A 139 14.83 6.28 -2.24
CA SER A 139 15.14 6.92 -3.53
C SER A 139 13.95 6.97 -4.51
N TYR A 140 12.84 6.31 -4.20
CA TYR A 140 11.59 6.37 -4.96
C TYR A 140 10.70 7.50 -4.44
N ARG A 141 9.97 8.18 -5.32
CA ARG A 141 9.06 9.26 -4.92
C ARG A 141 7.59 8.87 -5.01
N ILE A 142 7.23 7.97 -5.93
CA ILE A 142 5.83 7.54 -6.14
C ILE A 142 5.70 6.02 -6.18
N ALA A 143 6.65 5.29 -6.75
CA ALA A 143 6.53 3.85 -7.00
C ALA A 143 7.37 2.96 -6.06
N GLY A 144 7.67 3.43 -4.85
CA GLY A 144 8.39 2.64 -3.85
C GLY A 144 7.53 1.53 -3.24
N ASP A 145 6.20 1.69 -3.24
CA ASP A 145 5.24 0.63 -2.94
C ASP A 145 5.33 -0.49 -3.99
N PHE A 146 5.37 -0.13 -5.28
CA PHE A 146 5.55 -1.08 -6.37
C PHE A 146 6.88 -1.81 -6.28
N GLU A 147 7.96 -1.09 -5.99
CA GLU A 147 9.28 -1.69 -5.81
C GLU A 147 9.32 -2.70 -4.65
N PHE A 148 8.70 -2.34 -3.52
CA PHE A 148 8.59 -3.21 -2.36
C PHE A 148 7.75 -4.47 -2.66
N ILE A 149 6.58 -4.29 -3.27
CA ILE A 149 5.70 -5.39 -3.68
C ILE A 149 6.42 -6.29 -4.70
N LEU A 150 7.17 -5.71 -5.63
CA LEU A 150 7.92 -6.49 -6.61
C LEU A 150 8.94 -7.40 -5.92
N ARG A 151 9.73 -6.89 -4.96
CA ARG A 151 10.63 -7.72 -4.15
C ARG A 151 9.91 -8.77 -3.32
N ALA A 152 8.70 -8.46 -2.86
CA ALA A 152 7.89 -9.41 -2.11
C ALA A 152 7.41 -10.59 -2.96
N PHE A 153 7.05 -10.37 -4.23
CA PHE A 153 6.34 -11.36 -5.05
C PHE A 153 7.10 -11.92 -6.27
N HIS A 154 8.14 -11.26 -6.79
CA HIS A 154 8.70 -11.61 -8.10
C HIS A 154 9.33 -13.02 -8.14
N ASP A 155 10.14 -13.37 -7.15
CA ASP A 155 10.96 -14.60 -7.14
C ASP A 155 10.68 -15.48 -5.92
N THR A 156 9.43 -15.46 -5.44
CA THR A 156 9.04 -16.25 -4.28
C THR A 156 7.64 -16.82 -4.44
N ASP A 157 7.49 -18.05 -4.00
CA ASP A 157 6.19 -18.69 -3.88
C ASP A 157 5.56 -18.31 -2.55
N LEU A 158 4.95 -17.12 -2.50
CA LEU A 158 4.20 -16.67 -1.33
C LEU A 158 2.83 -17.33 -1.31
N ARG A 159 2.42 -17.88 -0.16
CA ARG A 159 1.01 -18.25 0.05
C ARG A 159 0.19 -16.98 0.21
N TYR A 160 -0.43 -16.53 -0.86
CA TYR A 160 -1.27 -15.33 -0.85
C TYR A 160 -2.69 -15.59 -1.35
N ARG A 161 -3.64 -14.78 -0.88
CA ARG A 161 -5.02 -14.86 -1.33
C ARG A 161 -5.66 -13.48 -1.43
N HIS A 162 -6.51 -13.33 -2.45
CA HIS A 162 -7.39 -12.17 -2.59
C HIS A 162 -8.74 -12.41 -1.93
N PHE A 163 -9.24 -11.37 -1.26
CA PHE A 163 -10.58 -11.27 -0.72
C PHE A 163 -11.27 -10.06 -1.33
N SER A 164 -12.50 -10.26 -1.84
CA SER A 164 -13.31 -9.19 -2.42
C SER A 164 -13.85 -8.21 -1.37
N THR A 165 -13.51 -8.39 -0.09
CA THR A 165 -13.82 -7.44 0.97
C THR A 165 -13.05 -6.13 0.78
N ILE A 166 -13.74 -5.00 0.94
CA ILE A 166 -13.13 -3.67 0.91
C ILE A 166 -12.58 -3.39 2.30
N PHE A 167 -11.30 -3.66 2.56
CA PHE A 167 -10.71 -3.45 3.89
C PHE A 167 -10.37 -1.98 4.17
N VAL A 168 -10.07 -1.19 3.13
CA VAL A 168 -9.64 0.19 3.27
C VAL A 168 -10.47 1.13 2.39
N ARG A 169 -10.85 2.27 2.98
CA ARG A 169 -11.37 3.45 2.29
C ARG A 169 -10.22 4.44 2.14
N MET A 170 -9.90 4.78 0.90
CA MET A 170 -8.78 5.63 0.53
C MET A 170 -9.29 6.99 0.02
N GLN A 171 -8.72 8.09 0.50
CA GLN A 171 -9.10 9.40 0.01
C GLN A 171 -8.54 9.64 -1.41
N THR A 172 -9.33 10.28 -2.28
CA THR A 172 -8.81 10.73 -3.58
C THR A 172 -7.83 11.89 -3.41
N GLY A 173 -6.82 11.99 -4.29
CA GLY A 173 -5.88 13.11 -4.28
C GLY A 173 -4.43 12.72 -3.93
N GLY A 174 -4.14 11.43 -3.74
CA GLY A 174 -2.78 10.96 -3.43
C GLY A 174 -1.74 11.30 -4.50
N ALA A 175 -0.45 11.19 -4.13
CA ALA A 175 0.71 11.63 -4.92
C ALA A 175 0.74 11.10 -6.38
N SER A 176 0.25 9.89 -6.61
CA SER A 176 0.17 9.26 -7.94
C SER A 176 -0.89 9.88 -8.87
N THR A 177 -1.78 10.71 -8.33
CA THR A 177 -2.88 11.36 -9.08
C THR A 177 -2.63 12.84 -9.40
N GLY A 178 -1.47 13.38 -9.02
CA GLY A 178 -1.04 14.78 -9.26
C GLY A 178 -0.77 15.18 -10.72
N GLY A 179 -1.46 14.57 -11.69
CA GLY A 179 -1.40 14.94 -13.10
C GLY A 179 -0.39 14.16 -13.96
N ILE A 180 -0.13 14.67 -15.17
CA ILE A 180 0.65 14.00 -16.21
C ILE A 180 2.12 13.79 -15.78
N LYS A 181 2.74 14.79 -15.14
CA LYS A 181 4.12 14.68 -14.65
C LYS A 181 4.28 13.54 -13.65
N SER A 182 3.34 13.38 -12.71
CA SER A 182 3.33 12.27 -11.75
C SER A 182 3.18 10.91 -12.45
N LYS A 183 2.32 10.81 -13.48
CA LYS A 183 2.18 9.57 -14.27
C LYS A 183 3.46 9.20 -15.02
N ILE A 184 4.15 10.19 -15.62
CA ILE A 184 5.43 9.94 -16.31
C ILE A 184 6.47 9.45 -15.30
N ARG A 185 6.59 10.12 -14.15
CA ARG A 185 7.52 9.72 -13.07
C ARG A 185 7.21 8.31 -12.57
N LEU A 186 5.94 8.04 -12.25
CA LEU A 186 5.48 6.72 -11.79
C LEU A 186 5.91 5.61 -12.75
N ASN A 187 5.66 5.74 -14.06
CA ASN A 187 6.01 4.68 -15.00
C ASN A 187 7.53 4.54 -15.21
N ARG A 188 8.29 5.64 -15.11
CA ARG A 188 9.77 5.58 -15.09
C ARG A 188 10.29 4.86 -13.86
N GLU A 189 9.72 5.15 -12.68
CA GLU A 189 10.08 4.49 -11.43
C GLU A 189 9.69 3.01 -11.43
N VAL A 190 8.51 2.63 -11.96
CA VAL A 190 8.12 1.23 -12.18
C VAL A 190 9.13 0.51 -13.08
N LEU A 191 9.51 1.12 -14.20
CA LEU A 191 10.52 0.54 -15.10
C LEU A 191 11.88 0.36 -14.40
N ARG A 192 12.27 1.35 -13.58
CA ARG A 192 13.48 1.29 -12.75
C ARG A 192 13.39 0.15 -11.73
N ALA A 193 12.27 0.02 -11.01
CA ALA A 193 12.04 -1.05 -10.03
C ALA A 193 12.14 -2.43 -10.67
N CYS A 194 11.57 -2.64 -11.86
CA CYS A 194 11.72 -3.90 -12.58
C CYS A 194 13.17 -4.18 -12.95
N ARG A 195 13.91 -3.17 -13.46
CA ARG A 195 15.32 -3.31 -13.84
C ARG A 195 16.22 -3.65 -12.64
N GLU A 196 16.06 -2.94 -11.53
CA GLU A 196 16.87 -3.15 -10.32
C GLU A 196 16.67 -4.53 -9.69
N ASN A 197 15.53 -5.16 -9.94
CA ASN A 197 15.15 -6.44 -9.34
C ASN A 197 15.05 -7.57 -10.39
N GLY A 198 15.71 -7.43 -11.55
CA GLY A 198 15.81 -8.53 -12.54
C GLY A 198 14.55 -8.84 -13.37
N LEU A 199 13.44 -8.13 -13.15
CA LEU A 199 12.18 -8.38 -13.85
C LEU A 199 12.21 -7.85 -15.28
N ARG A 200 12.12 -8.74 -16.26
CA ARG A 200 12.09 -8.37 -17.69
C ARG A 200 10.79 -7.66 -18.06
N THR A 201 10.90 -6.38 -18.43
CA THR A 201 9.80 -5.55 -18.94
C THR A 201 10.30 -4.45 -19.88
N ASN A 202 9.38 -3.64 -20.41
CA ASN A 202 9.67 -2.41 -21.14
C ASN A 202 8.52 -1.40 -20.96
N MET A 203 8.74 -0.15 -21.39
CA MET A 203 7.75 0.93 -21.22
C MET A 203 6.42 0.63 -21.93
N LEU A 204 6.44 -0.01 -23.10
CA LEU A 204 5.21 -0.35 -23.83
C LEU A 204 4.35 -1.34 -23.03
N LYS A 205 4.96 -2.38 -22.44
CA LYS A 205 4.26 -3.33 -21.56
C LYS A 205 3.70 -2.64 -20.31
N ILE A 206 4.44 -1.69 -19.72
CA ILE A 206 3.96 -0.95 -18.55
C ILE A 206 2.79 -0.03 -18.91
N LEU A 207 2.83 0.64 -20.07
CA LEU A 207 1.78 1.56 -20.49
C LEU A 207 0.50 0.84 -20.95
N SER A 208 0.58 -0.43 -21.36
CA SER A 208 -0.61 -1.20 -21.77
C SER A 208 -1.62 -1.41 -20.64
N LYS A 209 -1.24 -1.20 -19.38
CA LYS A 209 -2.18 -1.25 -18.24
C LYS A 209 -3.28 -0.19 -18.32
N TYR A 210 -3.04 0.97 -18.92
CA TYR A 210 -4.03 2.05 -18.99
C TYR A 210 -5.24 1.72 -19.88
N PRO A 211 -5.08 1.30 -21.14
CA PRO A 211 -6.22 0.89 -21.95
C PRO A 211 -6.96 -0.32 -21.34
N LEU A 212 -6.23 -1.28 -20.76
CA LEU A 212 -6.84 -2.41 -20.06
C LEU A 212 -7.69 -1.97 -18.85
N LYS A 213 -7.21 -1.03 -18.04
CA LYS A 213 -7.98 -0.43 -16.93
C LYS A 213 -9.21 0.35 -17.40
N LEU A 214 -9.15 0.95 -18.60
CA LEU A 214 -10.31 1.64 -19.18
C LEU A 214 -11.37 0.65 -19.66
N LEU A 215 -10.96 -0.44 -20.32
CA LEU A 215 -11.87 -1.53 -20.70
C LEU A 215 -12.57 -2.13 -19.47
N GLU A 216 -11.88 -2.24 -18.34
CA GLU A 216 -12.47 -2.68 -17.06
C GLU A 216 -13.53 -1.73 -16.49
N LEU A 217 -13.55 -0.46 -16.89
CA LEU A 217 -14.63 0.47 -16.50
C LEU A 217 -15.86 0.33 -17.40
N VAL A 218 -15.68 -0.16 -18.63
CA VAL A 218 -16.75 -0.32 -19.63
C VAL A 218 -17.44 -1.68 -19.52
N ILE A 219 -16.71 -2.73 -19.10
CA ILE A 219 -17.23 -4.11 -18.96
C ILE A 219 -17.76 -4.36 -17.54
N ARG A 220 -18.30 -3.32 -16.87
CA ARG A 220 -18.89 -3.43 -15.53
C ARG A 220 -20.38 -3.65 -15.58
#